data_AF-A0A0M4GQY4-F1
#
_entry.id   AF-A0A0M4GQY4-F1
#
_cell.length_a   1.000
_cell.length_b   1.000
_cell.length_c   1.000
_cell.angle_alpha   90.00
_cell.angle_beta   90.00
_cell.angle_gamma   90.00
#
_symmetry.space_group_name_H-M   'P 1'
#
loop_
_entity.id
_entity.type
_entity.pdbx_description
1 polymer ?
#
loop_
_entity_poly.entity_id
_entity_poly.type
_entity_poly.pdbx_seq_one_letter_code
_entity_poly.pdbx_strand_id
1 'polypeptide(L)' 'MNKKEIESRILDLKDEYLQLQHNLEKMELVNGNLSPLEKRLIEIEAELQGLNQQLRDLKVK' A
#
# COMPACT_ATOMS: atom_id res chain seq x y z
N MET A 1 -11.49 -14.91 -1.41
CA MET A 1 -11.07 -13.99 -2.49
C MET A 1 -10.49 -14.79 -3.63
N ASN A 2 -10.85 -14.47 -4.86
CA ASN A 2 -10.18 -15.04 -6.02
C ASN A 2 -8.83 -14.35 -6.27
N LYS A 3 -7.90 -15.03 -6.94
CA LYS A 3 -6.59 -14.47 -7.32
C LYS A 3 -6.72 -13.07 -7.94
N LYS A 4 -7.69 -12.89 -8.86
CA LYS A 4 -7.97 -11.59 -9.50
C LYS A 4 -8.40 -10.50 -8.52
N GLU A 5 -9.17 -10.83 -7.48
CA GLU A 5 -9.57 -9.84 -6.48
C GLU A 5 -8.38 -9.38 -5.65
N ILE A 6 -7.48 -10.30 -5.28
CA ILE A 6 -6.26 -9.98 -4.55
C ILE A 6 -5.34 -9.10 -5.42
N GLU A 7 -5.18 -9.44 -6.70
CA GLU A 7 -4.42 -8.62 -7.66
C GLU A 7 -5.04 -7.23 -7.83
N SER A 8 -6.37 -7.12 -7.88
CA SER A 8 -7.07 -5.82 -7.92
C SER A 8 -6.83 -5.02 -6.65
N ARG A 9 -6.94 -5.65 -5.48
CA ARG A 9 -6.69 -5.01 -4.18
C ARG A 9 -5.26 -4.48 -4.06
N ILE A 10 -4.30 -5.24 -4.58
CA ILE A 10 -2.88 -4.85 -4.65
C ILE A 10 -2.70 -3.62 -5.55
N LEU A 11 -3.45 -3.55 -6.66
CA LEU A 11 -3.44 -2.40 -7.55
C LEU A 11 -4.02 -1.15 -6.88
N ASP A 12 -5.17 -1.26 -6.22
CA ASP A 12 -5.77 -0.18 -5.43
C ASP A 12 -4.80 0.32 -4.35
N LEU A 13 -4.20 -0.58 -3.56
CA LEU A 13 -3.24 -0.21 -2.52
C LEU A 13 -1.97 0.44 -3.09
N LYS A 14 -1.54 0.05 -4.29
CA LYS A 14 -0.42 0.71 -4.97
C LYS A 14 -0.76 2.13 -5.42
N ASP A 15 -1.98 2.35 -5.89
CA ASP A 15 -2.46 3.68 -6.27
C ASP A 15 -2.53 4.57 -5.02
N GLU A 16 -3.07 4.01 -3.92
CA GLU A 16 -3.14 4.68 -2.62
C GLU A 16 -1.73 5.00 -2.07
N TYR A 17 -0.78 4.07 -2.17
CA TYR A 17 0.64 4.28 -1.84
C TYR A 17 1.22 5.46 -2.63
N LEU A 18 0.96 5.52 -3.94
CA LEU A 18 1.49 6.57 -4.82
C LEU A 18 0.91 7.94 -4.48
N GLN A 19 -0.41 8.01 -4.22
CA GLN A 19 -1.04 9.24 -3.74
C GLN A 19 -0.48 9.67 -2.39
N LEU A 20 -0.25 8.72 -1.49
CA LEU A 20 0.23 9.01 -0.15
C LEU A 20 1.67 9.52 -0.18
N GLN A 21 2.52 8.95 -1.03
CA GLN A 21 3.87 9.44 -1.31
C GLN A 21 3.83 10.88 -1.87
N HIS A 22 2.93 11.14 -2.82
CA HIS A 22 2.77 12.48 -3.40
C HIS A 22 2.31 13.52 -2.35
N ASN A 23 1.44 13.10 -1.44
CA ASN A 23 1.00 13.91 -0.30
C ASN A 23 2.12 14.13 0.73
N LEU A 24 3.00 13.14 0.91
CA LEU A 24 4.17 13.21 1.77
C LEU A 24 5.19 14.22 1.25
N GLU A 25 5.52 14.17 -0.05
CA GLU A 25 6.36 15.18 -0.70
C GLU A 25 5.76 16.59 -0.57
N LYS A 26 4.43 16.73 -0.75
CA LYS A 26 3.75 18.01 -0.53
C LYS A 26 3.79 18.48 0.91
N MET A 27 3.60 17.59 1.90
CA MET A 27 3.65 17.97 3.32
C MET A 27 5.07 18.33 3.75
N GLU A 28 6.08 17.68 3.18
CA GLU A 28 7.49 17.97 3.45
C GLU A 28 7.83 19.38 2.98
N LEU A 29 7.36 19.76 1.79
CA LEU A 29 7.45 21.12 1.26
C LEU A 29 6.76 22.18 2.14
N VAL A 30 5.71 21.80 2.87
CA VAL A 30 4.94 22.71 3.75
C VAL A 30 5.51 22.69 5.19
N ASN A 31 6.65 22.02 5.42
CA ASN A 31 7.28 21.86 6.73
C ASN A 31 6.30 21.23 7.76
N GLY A 32 5.38 20.40 7.26
CA GLY A 32 4.34 19.71 8.01
C GLY A 32 4.82 18.39 8.59
N ASN A 33 4.06 17.83 9.52
CA ASN A 33 4.45 16.62 10.24
C ASN A 33 4.27 15.38 9.35
N LEU A 34 5.39 14.74 8.97
CA LEU A 34 5.42 13.57 8.05
C LEU A 34 5.18 12.23 8.74
N SER A 35 5.35 12.17 10.06
CA SER A 35 5.19 10.95 10.86
C SER A 35 3.86 10.18 10.64
N PRO A 36 2.68 10.83 10.51
CA PRO A 36 1.45 10.10 10.21
C PRO A 36 1.42 9.52 8.79
N LEU A 37 2.04 10.17 7.81
CA LEU A 37 2.09 9.70 6.43
C LEU A 37 3.07 8.53 6.27
N GLU A 38 4.26 8.61 6.87
CA GLU A 38 5.21 7.48 6.87
C GLU A 38 4.62 6.24 7.54
N LYS A 39 3.91 6.40 8.66
CA LYS A 39 3.19 5.29 9.30
C LYS A 39 2.18 4.67 8.34
N ARG A 40 1.45 5.49 7.59
CA ARG A 40 0.44 5.00 6.66
C ARG A 40 1.05 4.26 5.48
N LEU A 41 2.19 4.74 4.99
CA LEU A 41 3.00 4.06 3.99
C LEU A 41 3.40 2.64 4.44
N ILE A 42 3.91 2.52 5.67
CA ILE A 42 4.30 1.24 6.26
C ILE A 42 3.09 0.31 6.43
N GLU A 43 1.92 0.84 6.81
CA GLU A 43 0.68 0.06 6.89
C GLU A 43 0.27 -0.50 5.51
N ILE A 44 0.29 0.33 4.47
CA ILE A 44 -0.05 -0.08 3.10
C ILE A 44 0.93 -1.16 2.62
N GLU A 45 2.21 -1.01 2.92
CA GLU A 45 3.24 -1.99 2.55
C GLU A 45 3.03 -3.34 3.25
N ALA A 46 2.66 -3.31 4.54
CA ALA A 46 2.30 -4.52 5.29
C ALA A 46 1.04 -5.20 4.72
N GLU A 47 0.01 -4.44 4.34
CA GLU A 47 -1.18 -4.96 3.67
C GLU A 47 -0.86 -5.60 2.31
N LEU A 48 -0.05 -4.91 1.49
CA LEU A 48 0.44 -5.43 0.21
C LEU A 48 1.22 -6.74 0.38
N GLN A 49 2.06 -6.83 1.41
CA GLN A 49 2.81 -8.04 1.71
C GLN A 49 1.87 -9.18 2.11
N GLY A 50 0.88 -8.92 2.95
CA GLY A 50 -0.14 -9.89 3.36
C GLY A 50 -1.00 -10.38 2.20
N LEU A 51 -1.41 -9.48 1.29
CA LEU A 51 -2.14 -9.83 0.08
C LEU A 51 -1.28 -10.64 -0.89
N ASN A 52 -0.03 -10.27 -1.10
CA ASN A 52 0.91 -11.05 -1.92
C ASN A 52 1.16 -12.45 -1.34
N GLN A 53 1.21 -12.56 -0.02
CA GLN A 53 1.38 -13.85 0.66
C GLN A 53 0.15 -14.74 0.47
N GLN A 54 -1.06 -14.18 0.60
CA GLN A 54 -2.32 -14.88 0.28
C GLN A 54 -2.38 -15.28 -1.20
N LEU A 55 -1.94 -14.40 -2.12
CA LEU A 55 -1.88 -14.69 -3.55
C LEU A 55 -0.93 -15.86 -3.85
N ARG A 56 0.23 -15.90 -3.18
CA ARG A 56 1.20 -16.98 -3.30
C ARG A 56 0.64 -18.29 -2.77
N ASP A 57 0.02 -18.28 -1.59
CA ASP A 57 -0.60 -19.46 -1.00
C ASP A 57 -1.70 -20.04 -1.91
N LEU A 58 -2.54 -19.18 -2.50
CA LEU A 58 -3.55 -19.57 -3.49
C LEU A 58 -2.98 -20.14 -4.80
N LYS A 59 -1.75 -19.80 -5.19
CA LYS A 59 -1.10 -20.33 -6.41
C LYS A 59 -0.41 -21.67 -6.17
N VAL A 60 -0.08 -22.00 -4.93
CA VAL A 60 0.67 -23.20 -4.55
C VAL A 60 -0.26 -24.38 -4.24
N LYS A 61 -1.55 -24.11 -4.02
CA LYS A 61 -2.61 -25.10 -3.83
C LYS A 61 -3.30 -25.48 -5.13
#